data_AF-A0AAD9US65-F1
#
_entry.id   AF-A0AAD9US65-F1
#
_cell.length_a   1.000
_cell.length_b   1.000
_cell.length_c   1.000
_cell.angle_alpha   90.00
_cell.angle_beta   90.00
_cell.angle_gamma   90.00
#
_symmetry.space_group_name_H-M   'P 1'
#
loop_
_entity.id
_entity.type
_entity.pdbx_description
1 polymer ?
#
loop_
_entity_poly.entity_id
_entity_poly.type
_entity_poly.pdbx_seq_one_letter_code
_entity_poly.pdbx_strand_id
1 'polypeptide(L)'
;MDVSKVAQNVIKYVTTGELCGIGLEEFGVEEFQEGKFFTGELYLDTKQECYNKLGFKRYNMANAKGIKGNFRGDGLLNGGMLIVTAGGEKVLLSHKQASPGDHVSNEKIFEVLGITAEAKKEETEAAGGVAQESS
;
A
#
# COMPACT_ATOMS: atom_id res chain seq x y z
N MET A 1 -9.91 2.51 19.18
CA MET A 1 -10.70 1.97 18.05
C MET A 1 -10.16 0.58 17.76
N ASP A 2 -11.04 -0.41 17.62
CA ASP A 2 -10.64 -1.80 17.42
C ASP A 2 -10.31 -2.03 15.94
N VAL A 3 -9.03 -2.18 15.62
CA VAL A 3 -8.53 -2.34 14.25
C VAL A 3 -9.04 -3.64 13.62
N SER A 4 -9.34 -4.67 14.42
CA SER A 4 -9.94 -5.91 13.92
C SER A 4 -11.33 -5.68 13.34
N LYS A 5 -12.13 -4.78 13.93
CA LYS A 5 -13.45 -4.41 13.36
C LYS A 5 -13.33 -3.62 12.06
N VAL A 6 -12.25 -2.84 11.91
CA VAL A 6 -11.95 -2.15 10.66
C VAL A 6 -11.53 -3.18 9.60
N ALA A 7 -10.63 -4.11 9.96
CA ALA A 7 -10.19 -5.20 9.10
C ALA A 7 -11.36 -6.06 8.61
N GLN A 8 -12.28 -6.47 9.48
CA GLN A 8 -13.47 -7.23 9.10
C GLN A 8 -14.37 -6.49 8.12
N ASN A 9 -14.46 -5.16 8.22
CA ASN A 9 -15.22 -4.35 7.26
C ASN A 9 -14.46 -4.16 5.94
N VAL A 10 -13.14 -4.00 5.99
CA VAL A 10 -12.27 -3.94 4.80
C VAL A 10 -12.31 -5.27 4.04
N ILE A 11 -12.26 -6.41 4.74
CA ILE A 11 -12.28 -7.74 4.14
C ILE A 11 -13.58 -8.06 3.38
N LYS A 12 -14.70 -7.40 3.70
CA LYS A 12 -15.92 -7.53 2.87
C LYS A 12 -15.68 -7.08 1.42
N TYR A 13 -14.68 -6.24 1.22
CA TYR A 13 -14.28 -5.71 -0.07
C TYR A 13 -12.99 -6.33 -0.58
N VAL A 14 -12.39 -7.34 0.08
CA VAL A 14 -11.08 -7.91 -0.30
C VAL A 14 -11.15 -9.43 -0.40
N THR A 15 -10.65 -10.01 -1.49
CA THR A 15 -10.56 -11.47 -1.66
C THR A 15 -9.43 -12.04 -0.79
N THR A 16 -9.68 -13.12 -0.05
CA THR A 16 -8.75 -13.64 0.96
C THR A 16 -7.61 -14.45 0.36
N GLY A 17 -6.37 -14.19 0.80
CA GLY A 17 -5.18 -14.99 0.45
C GLY A 17 -4.12 -14.24 -0.36
N GLU A 18 -4.38 -12.99 -0.75
CA GLU A 18 -3.53 -12.23 -1.67
C GLU A 18 -3.21 -10.83 -1.12
N LEU A 19 -2.14 -10.22 -1.64
CA LEU A 19 -1.80 -8.82 -1.36
C LEU A 19 -2.72 -7.92 -2.18
N CYS A 20 -3.49 -7.06 -1.52
CA CYS A 20 -4.37 -6.09 -2.17
C CYS A 20 -3.88 -4.64 -1.96
N GLY A 21 -4.14 -3.78 -2.95
CA GLY A 21 -3.98 -2.35 -2.85
C GLY A 21 -5.31 -1.66 -2.54
N ILE A 22 -5.28 -0.60 -1.74
CA ILE A 22 -6.44 0.27 -1.50
C ILE A 22 -6.05 1.70 -1.87
N GLY A 23 -6.55 2.17 -3.02
CA GLY A 23 -6.46 3.57 -3.44
C GLY A 23 -7.58 4.40 -2.82
N LEU A 24 -7.41 5.73 -2.75
CA LEU A 24 -8.38 6.63 -2.11
C LEU A 24 -9.12 7.53 -3.12
N GLU A 25 -8.76 7.44 -4.40
CA GLU A 25 -9.36 8.19 -5.50
C GLU A 25 -9.24 7.44 -6.83
N GLU A 26 -9.97 7.92 -7.85
CA GLU A 26 -9.94 7.36 -9.21
C GLU A 26 -8.82 7.96 -10.07
N PHE A 27 -8.27 9.11 -9.67
CA PHE A 27 -7.24 9.80 -10.43
C PHE A 27 -5.96 8.95 -10.51
N GLY A 28 -5.48 8.69 -11.73
CA GLY A 28 -4.27 7.89 -11.96
C GLY A 28 -4.48 6.37 -11.91
N VAL A 29 -5.70 5.88 -11.64
CA VAL A 29 -5.97 4.44 -11.51
C VAL A 29 -5.82 3.71 -12.84
N GLU A 30 -6.32 4.29 -13.94
CA GLU A 30 -6.19 3.72 -15.28
C GLU A 30 -4.71 3.56 -15.66
N GLU A 31 -3.93 4.64 -15.54
CA GLU A 31 -2.49 4.61 -15.83
C GLU A 31 -1.73 3.64 -14.90
N PHE A 32 -2.15 3.53 -13.64
CA PHE A 32 -1.55 2.61 -12.68
C PHE A 32 -1.79 1.14 -13.05
N GLN A 33 -3.00 0.81 -13.48
CA GLN A 33 -3.37 -0.53 -13.92
C GLN A 33 -2.74 -0.89 -15.27
N GLU A 34 -2.79 0.01 -16.25
CA GLU A 34 -2.17 -0.17 -17.56
C GLU A 34 -0.65 -0.32 -17.45
N GLY A 35 -0.02 0.45 -16.56
CA GLY A 35 1.40 0.36 -16.26
C GLY A 35 1.83 -0.91 -15.52
N LYS A 36 0.87 -1.73 -15.05
CA LYS A 36 1.11 -2.99 -14.31
C LYS A 36 2.06 -2.82 -13.12
N PHE A 37 2.00 -1.68 -12.43
CA PHE A 37 2.86 -1.41 -11.27
C PHE A 37 2.51 -2.28 -10.04
N PHE A 38 1.36 -2.95 -10.07
CA PHE A 38 0.89 -3.83 -9.02
C PHE A 38 0.09 -4.99 -9.63
N THR A 39 0.34 -6.21 -9.14
CA THR A 39 -0.27 -7.44 -9.66
C THR A 39 -1.42 -7.96 -8.81
N GLY A 40 -1.61 -7.41 -7.61
CA GLY A 40 -2.70 -7.76 -6.73
C GLY A 40 -3.99 -7.01 -7.06
N GLU A 41 -5.07 -7.37 -6.38
CA GLU A 41 -6.35 -6.68 -6.53
C GLU A 41 -6.26 -5.26 -6.00
N LEU A 42 -6.80 -4.31 -6.77
CA LEU A 42 -6.87 -2.89 -6.41
C LEU A 42 -8.31 -2.51 -6.09
N TYR A 43 -8.52 -1.98 -4.89
CA TYR A 43 -9.80 -1.45 -4.42
C TYR A 43 -9.74 0.06 -4.23
N LEU A 44 -10.88 0.73 -4.36
CA LEU A 44 -10.98 2.17 -4.18
C LEU A 44 -11.87 2.51 -2.97
N ASP A 45 -11.27 3.16 -1.98
CA ASP A 45 -11.94 3.77 -0.83
C ASP A 45 -12.14 5.27 -1.11
N THR A 46 -12.95 5.60 -2.13
CA THR A 46 -13.19 6.99 -2.55
C THR A 46 -13.87 7.86 -1.48
N LYS A 47 -14.50 7.22 -0.49
CA LYS A 47 -15.07 7.88 0.69
C LYS A 47 -14.08 8.02 1.86
N GLN A 48 -12.88 7.47 1.71
CA GLN A 48 -11.82 7.43 2.72
C GLN A 48 -12.30 6.86 4.06
N GLU A 49 -13.28 5.95 4.04
CA GLU A 49 -13.83 5.39 5.26
C GLU A 49 -12.81 4.49 5.97
N CYS A 50 -12.16 3.60 5.22
CA CYS A 50 -11.13 2.71 5.74
C CYS A 50 -9.90 3.53 6.14
N TYR A 51 -9.51 4.49 5.29
CA TYR A 51 -8.42 5.43 5.58
C TYR A 51 -8.58 6.11 6.94
N ASN A 52 -9.75 6.72 7.18
CA ASN A 52 -10.05 7.43 8.41
C ASN A 52 -10.17 6.47 9.62
N LYS A 53 -10.80 5.31 9.43
CA LYS A 53 -10.96 4.29 10.49
C LYS A 53 -9.63 3.68 10.93
N LEU A 54 -8.67 3.53 10.02
CA LEU A 54 -7.30 3.08 10.32
C LEU A 54 -6.44 4.18 10.97
N GLY A 55 -6.92 5.41 10.97
CA GLY A 55 -6.24 6.55 11.60
C GLY A 55 -5.01 7.00 10.82
N PHE A 56 -4.97 6.75 9.51
CA PHE A 56 -4.02 7.36 8.60
C PHE A 56 -4.25 8.88 8.51
N LYS A 57 -3.22 9.62 8.12
CA LYS A 57 -3.25 11.09 8.18
C LYS A 57 -2.49 11.72 7.03
N ARG A 58 -2.84 12.97 6.73
CA ARG A 58 -2.06 13.83 5.85
C ARG A 58 -0.74 14.21 6.51
N TYR A 59 0.32 14.20 5.71
CA TYR A 59 1.64 14.67 6.08
C TYR A 59 1.76 16.18 5.88
N ASN A 60 1.70 16.93 6.98
CA ASN A 60 1.64 18.40 6.95
C ASN A 60 3.01 19.11 6.97
N MET A 61 4.12 18.36 7.04
CA MET A 61 5.47 18.93 7.15
C MET A 61 6.19 19.07 5.80
N ALA A 62 5.50 18.89 4.67
CA ALA A 62 6.14 18.93 3.35
C ALA A 62 6.85 20.25 3.05
N ASN A 63 6.18 21.38 3.31
CA ASN A 63 6.79 22.71 3.12
C ASN A 63 8.01 22.91 4.02
N ALA A 64 7.90 22.53 5.30
CA ALA A 64 8.99 22.66 6.26
C ALA A 64 10.21 21.79 5.90
N LYS A 65 9.99 20.66 5.24
CA LYS A 65 11.05 19.76 4.75
C LYS A 65 11.45 20.01 3.29
N GLY A 66 10.93 21.06 2.66
CA GLY A 66 11.26 21.43 1.28
C GLY A 66 10.81 20.40 0.23
N ILE A 67 9.82 19.55 0.54
CA ILE A 67 9.27 18.58 -0.42
C ILE A 67 8.52 19.36 -1.50
N LYS A 68 8.95 19.21 -2.75
CA LYS A 68 8.33 19.81 -3.94
C LYS A 68 7.86 18.71 -4.88
N GLY A 69 6.78 18.93 -5.62
CA GLY A 69 6.28 17.96 -6.59
C GLY A 69 4.88 18.27 -7.09
N ASN A 70 4.34 17.34 -7.87
CA ASN A 70 2.94 17.34 -8.29
C ASN A 70 2.07 16.83 -7.14
N PHE A 71 1.23 17.71 -6.57
CA PHE A 71 0.28 17.38 -5.50
C PHE A 71 -1.16 17.20 -6.01
N ARG A 72 -1.33 16.89 -7.31
CA ARG A 72 -2.65 16.54 -7.86
C ARG A 72 -3.14 15.22 -7.26
N GLY A 73 -4.45 15.15 -7.02
CA GLY A 73 -5.08 14.03 -6.35
C GLY A 73 -5.01 14.13 -4.82
N ASP A 74 -4.71 13.02 -4.16
CA ASP A 74 -4.63 12.84 -2.71
C ASP A 74 -3.51 13.66 -2.05
N GLY A 75 -2.52 14.07 -2.85
CA GLY A 75 -1.43 14.94 -2.42
C GLY A 75 -0.46 14.21 -1.48
N LEU A 76 -0.54 14.49 -0.18
CA LEU A 76 0.44 14.04 0.82
C LEU A 76 -0.21 13.19 1.91
N LEU A 77 -1.04 12.22 1.53
CA LEU A 77 -1.60 11.27 2.49
C LEU A 77 -0.54 10.23 2.86
N ASN A 78 -0.32 10.01 4.15
CA ASN A 78 0.36 8.81 4.62
C ASN A 78 -0.62 7.64 4.58
N GLY A 79 -0.14 6.47 4.17
CA GLY A 79 -0.86 5.21 4.23
C GLY A 79 -0.29 4.27 5.29
N GLY A 80 -0.27 2.98 4.98
CA GLY A 80 0.21 1.95 5.89
C GLY A 80 0.02 0.54 5.35
N MET A 81 0.25 -0.43 6.23
CA MET A 81 0.10 -1.85 5.94
C MET A 81 -0.69 -2.52 7.06
N LEU A 82 -1.62 -3.37 6.69
CA LEU A 82 -2.40 -4.18 7.61
C LEU A 82 -2.30 -5.65 7.18
N ILE A 83 -1.84 -6.52 8.07
CA ILE A 83 -1.83 -7.96 7.88
C ILE A 83 -2.82 -8.55 8.88
N VAL A 84 -3.76 -9.34 8.38
CA VAL A 84 -4.81 -9.97 9.18
C VAL A 84 -4.93 -11.44 8.79
N THR A 85 -5.46 -12.25 9.71
CA THR A 85 -5.84 -13.63 9.38
C THR A 85 -7.01 -13.65 8.39
N ALA A 86 -7.22 -14.78 7.72
CA ALA A 86 -8.44 -15.00 6.93
C ALA A 86 -9.69 -14.65 7.76
N GLY A 87 -10.65 -13.96 7.13
CA GLY A 87 -11.86 -13.46 7.81
C GLY A 87 -11.64 -12.22 8.69
N GLY A 88 -10.40 -11.76 8.91
CA GLY A 88 -10.11 -10.49 9.58
C GLY A 88 -10.25 -10.50 11.09
N GLU A 89 -10.42 -11.67 11.67
CA GLU A 89 -10.66 -11.85 13.10
C GLU A 89 -9.47 -11.38 13.94
N LYS A 90 -8.26 -11.60 13.43
CA LYS A 90 -7.03 -11.23 14.13
C LYS A 90 -6.15 -10.36 13.25
N VAL A 91 -5.75 -9.21 13.77
CA VAL A 91 -4.70 -8.38 13.20
C VAL A 91 -3.35 -8.97 13.62
N LEU A 92 -2.54 -9.34 12.63
CA LEU A 92 -1.19 -9.86 12.80
C LEU A 92 -0.16 -8.72 12.79
N LEU A 93 -0.37 -7.69 11.96
CA LEU A 93 0.46 -6.49 11.92
C LEU A 93 -0.39 -5.28 11.50
N SER A 94 -0.17 -4.13 12.15
CA SER A 94 -0.73 -2.84 11.75
C SER A 94 0.38 -1.79 11.78
N HIS A 95 0.73 -1.30 10.60
CA HIS A 95 1.73 -0.25 10.42
C HIS A 95 1.05 0.99 9.81
N LYS A 96 1.35 2.14 10.39
CA LYS A 96 0.91 3.46 9.92
C LYS A 96 2.15 4.25 9.57
N GLN A 97 2.25 4.72 8.33
CA GLN A 97 3.40 5.48 7.89
C GLN A 97 3.50 6.80 8.67
N ALA A 98 4.65 7.07 9.27
CA ALA A 98 4.95 8.32 9.95
C ALA A 98 5.33 9.44 8.96
N SER A 99 5.96 9.10 7.85
CA SER A 99 6.38 10.02 6.80
C SER A 99 6.37 9.35 5.42
N PRO A 100 6.41 10.12 4.33
CA PRO A 100 6.58 9.56 2.99
C PRO A 100 7.79 8.61 2.94
N GLY A 101 7.59 7.41 2.40
CA GLY A 101 8.62 6.38 2.29
C GLY A 101 8.85 5.50 3.52
N ASP A 102 8.18 5.78 4.65
CA ASP A 102 8.15 4.86 5.79
C ASP A 102 7.47 3.54 5.37
N HIS A 103 8.02 2.39 5.71
CA HIS A 103 7.48 1.09 5.32
C HIS A 103 7.93 -0.01 6.29
N VAL A 104 7.17 -1.12 6.29
CA VAL A 104 7.53 -2.32 7.04
C VAL A 104 8.65 -3.06 6.30
N SER A 105 9.67 -3.51 7.02
CA SER A 105 10.75 -4.29 6.42
C SER A 105 10.26 -5.67 5.98
N ASN A 106 10.89 -6.22 4.93
CA ASN A 106 10.52 -7.53 4.40
C ASN A 106 10.72 -8.64 5.45
N GLU A 107 11.76 -8.55 6.29
CA GLU A 107 12.01 -9.52 7.36
C GLU A 107 10.84 -9.57 8.34
N LYS A 108 10.29 -8.41 8.71
CA LYS A 108 9.15 -8.36 9.63
C LYS A 108 7.88 -8.90 8.99
N ILE A 109 7.68 -8.63 7.70
CA ILE A 109 6.54 -9.18 6.94
C ILE A 109 6.62 -10.71 6.92
N PHE A 110 7.78 -11.28 6.57
CA PHE A 110 7.97 -12.73 6.52
C PHE A 110 7.81 -13.38 7.89
N GLU A 111 8.35 -12.77 8.95
CA GLU A 111 8.18 -13.24 10.34
C GLU A 111 6.69 -13.30 10.71
N VAL A 112 5.93 -12.24 10.44
CA VAL A 112 4.51 -12.15 10.77
C VAL A 112 3.67 -13.14 9.96
N LEU A 113 4.04 -13.39 8.71
CA LEU A 113 3.39 -14.37 7.84
C LEU A 113 3.81 -15.82 8.13
N GLY A 114 4.83 -16.04 8.97
CA GLY A 114 5.38 -17.36 9.24
C GLY A 114 6.09 -17.98 8.03
N ILE A 115 6.59 -17.16 7.11
CA ILE A 115 7.33 -17.62 5.93
C ILE A 115 8.78 -17.85 6.35
N THR A 116 9.13 -19.12 6.59
CA THR A 116 10.52 -19.54 6.77
C THR A 116 11.15 -19.82 5.40
N ALA A 117 12.35 -19.29 5.16
CA ALA A 117 13.01 -19.35 3.87
C ALA A 117 13.31 -20.80 3.42
N GLU A 118 12.42 -21.36 2.60
CA GLU A 118 12.77 -22.35 1.58
C GLU A 118 12.44 -21.73 0.20
N ALA A 119 13.13 -20.64 -0.15
CA ALA A 119 12.92 -19.96 -1.42
C ALA A 119 13.88 -20.51 -2.49
N LYS A 120 13.34 -21.34 -3.40
CA LYS A 120 13.89 -21.47 -4.74
C LYS A 120 13.82 -20.09 -5.40
N LYS A 121 14.97 -19.58 -5.82
CA LYS A 121 15.07 -18.37 -6.64
C LYS A 121 14.50 -18.65 -8.04
N GLU A 122 13.42 -17.98 -8.39
CA GLU A 122 13.17 -17.59 -9.77
C GLU A 122 13.02 -16.07 -9.77
N GLU A 123 14.11 -15.39 -10.13
CA GLU A 123 14.08 -14.04 -10.66
C GLU A 123 13.72 -14.16 -12.14
N THR A 124 12.81 -13.32 -12.64
CA THR A 124 12.81 -12.98 -14.06
C THR A 124 12.71 -11.47 -14.20
N GLU A 125 13.67 -10.99 -14.98
CA GLU A 125 13.97 -9.62 -15.34
C GLU A 125 12.76 -8.86 -15.90
N ALA A 126 12.65 -7.58 -15.53
CA ALA A 126 12.05 -6.58 -16.41
C ALA A 126 13.11 -5.50 -16.67
N ALA A 127 13.52 -5.46 -17.93
CA ALA A 127 14.63 -4.72 -18.50
C ALA A 127 14.61 -3.22 -18.23
N GLY A 128 15.81 -2.68 -17.99
CA GLY A 128 16.11 -1.28 -18.20
C GLY A 128 16.16 -0.95 -19.70
N GLY A 129 15.83 0.30 -20.01
CA GLY A 129 15.97 0.89 -21.34
C GLY A 129 16.00 2.41 -21.23
N VAL A 130 17.18 2.94 -20.91
CA VAL A 130 17.50 4.37 -21.06
C VAL A 130 17.61 4.63 -22.57
N ALA A 131 16.78 5.53 -23.10
CA ALA A 131 16.97 6.08 -24.45
C ALA A 131 17.52 7.50 -24.35
N GLN A 132 18.72 7.64 -24.90
CA GLN A 132 19.56 8.81 -25.00
C GLN A 132 19.00 9.85 -25.98
N GLU A 133 19.28 11.12 -25.67
CA GLU A 133 19.11 12.31 -26.49
C GLU A 133 20.16 12.34 -27.64
N SER A 134 19.70 12.57 -28.89
CA SER A 134 20.46 13.02 -30.09
C SER A 134 19.50 12.97 -31.29
N SER A 135 19.36 13.93 -32.20
CA SER A 135 20.02 15.20 -32.53
C SER A 135 18.99 16.19 -33.09
#